data_AF-A0A355GNZ8-F1
#
_entry.id   AF-A0A355GNZ8-F1
#
_cell.length_a   1.000
_cell.length_b   1.000
_cell.length_c   1.000
_cell.angle_alpha   90.00
_cell.angle_beta   90.00
_cell.angle_gamma   90.00
#
_symmetry.space_group_name_H-M   'P 1'
#
loop_
_entity.id
_entity.type
_entity.pdbx_description
1 polymer ?
#
loop_
_entity_poly.entity_id
_entity_poly.type
_entity_poly.pdbx_seq_one_letter_code
_entity_poly.pdbx_strand_id
1 'polypeptide(L)'
;MGFSGKGNVHTRARKQTSTNVLSFVANLYLNSLNKLKNDWVKAMRRPKPIKPIMPLMMGAIYRKTDAQDLLGIGRDLMTALKRKGLIEVRRIGGKDYVKSDDVWNAMQSVNSMSGKETPMLTGSESVFTEAEAAAYLRIKPRTLAEERLRGRITPFRIVGNRIRYTEEMLIRYLQNHPLNEKQSSDGGPNE
;
A
#
# COMPACT_ATOMS: atom_id res chain seq x y z
N MET A 1 -53.45 65.58 5.46
CA MET A 1 -53.92 64.27 5.98
C MET A 1 -53.35 63.21 5.04
N GLY A 2 -52.56 62.20 5.40
CA GLY A 2 -52.11 61.62 6.67
C GLY A 2 -51.80 60.13 6.41
N PHE A 3 -50.67 59.64 6.92
CA PHE A 3 -50.22 58.23 7.06
C PHE A 3 -49.75 57.47 5.80
N SER A 4 -48.49 57.00 5.69
CA SER A 4 -47.69 56.07 6.51
C SER A 4 -48.01 54.60 6.24
N GLY A 5 -47.00 53.85 5.79
CA GLY A 5 -47.04 52.38 5.64
C GLY A 5 -45.70 51.81 5.19
N LYS A 6 -44.92 51.31 6.15
CA LYS A 6 -43.63 50.61 5.99
C LYS A 6 -43.83 49.24 5.33
N GLY A 7 -42.89 48.81 4.49
CA GLY A 7 -42.78 47.44 3.99
C GLY A 7 -41.33 47.07 3.70
N ASN A 8 -40.73 46.31 4.61
CA ASN A 8 -39.34 45.85 4.64
C ASN A 8 -39.22 44.57 3.77
N VAL A 9 -38.34 44.56 2.75
CA VAL A 9 -37.97 43.34 2.02
C VAL A 9 -36.48 43.08 2.21
N HIS A 10 -36.18 42.17 3.13
CA HIS A 10 -34.91 41.45 3.15
C HIS A 10 -34.95 40.36 2.09
N THR A 11 -33.92 40.25 1.24
CA THR A 11 -33.32 38.94 0.93
C THR A 11 -31.90 39.12 0.39
N ARG A 12 -30.96 38.53 1.12
CA ARG A 12 -29.55 38.32 0.79
C ARG A 12 -29.42 37.49 -0.49
N ALA A 13 -28.51 37.85 -1.38
CA ALA A 13 -28.03 36.93 -2.41
C ALA A 13 -26.54 37.09 -2.73
N ARG A 14 -25.79 36.08 -2.29
CA ARG A 14 -24.57 35.51 -2.91
C ARG A 14 -23.31 36.37 -3.03
N LYS A 15 -22.54 36.37 -1.93
CA LYS A 15 -21.10 36.07 -2.01
C LYS A 15 -20.96 34.57 -2.32
N GLN A 16 -20.27 34.19 -3.41
CA GLN A 16 -19.49 32.94 -3.59
C GLN A 16 -19.31 32.62 -5.08
N THR A 17 -18.39 33.32 -5.75
CA THR A 17 -17.79 32.88 -7.02
C THR A 17 -16.31 33.23 -7.01
N SER A 18 -15.55 32.63 -6.09
CA SER A 18 -14.08 32.67 -6.16
C SER A 18 -13.43 31.46 -5.49
N THR A 19 -14.08 30.30 -5.63
CA THR A 19 -13.53 29.03 -5.17
C THR A 19 -13.90 28.00 -6.21
N ASN A 20 -13.17 27.91 -7.33
CA ASN A 20 -13.16 26.67 -8.12
C ASN A 20 -12.06 26.54 -9.19
N VAL A 21 -11.03 27.41 -9.21
CA VAL A 21 -9.89 27.18 -10.12
C VAL A 21 -8.89 26.21 -9.49
N LEU A 22 -8.60 26.36 -8.19
CA LEU A 22 -7.69 25.49 -7.46
C LEU A 22 -8.22 24.05 -7.30
N SER A 23 -9.53 23.89 -7.08
CA SER A 23 -10.18 22.57 -7.02
C SER A 23 -10.15 21.86 -8.37
N PHE A 24 -10.26 22.60 -9.48
CA PHE A 24 -10.20 22.03 -10.83
C PHE A 24 -8.79 21.55 -11.20
N VAL A 25 -7.76 22.35 -10.87
CA VAL A 25 -6.35 21.96 -11.07
C VAL A 25 -5.98 20.78 -10.17
N ALA A 26 -6.43 20.76 -8.92
CA ALA A 26 -6.22 19.61 -8.02
C ALA A 26 -6.88 18.33 -8.56
N ASN A 27 -8.09 18.42 -9.11
CA ASN A 27 -8.79 17.28 -9.71
C ASN A 27 -8.09 16.75 -10.96
N LEU A 28 -7.55 17.63 -11.81
CA LEU A 28 -6.75 17.23 -12.97
C LEU A 28 -5.48 16.50 -12.57
N TYR A 29 -4.80 16.97 -11.52
CA TYR A 29 -3.59 16.33 -11.01
C TYR A 29 -3.88 14.95 -10.40
N LEU A 30 -4.95 14.83 -9.60
CA LEU A 30 -5.41 13.56 -9.03
C LEU A 30 -5.81 12.54 -10.11
N ASN A 31 -6.46 12.97 -11.18
CA ASN A 31 -6.83 12.10 -12.29
C ASN A 31 -5.60 11.62 -13.09
N SER A 32 -4.60 12.47 -13.28
CA SER A 32 -3.32 12.10 -13.91
C SER A 32 -2.55 11.07 -13.08
N LEU A 33 -2.48 11.26 -11.76
CA LEU A 33 -1.84 10.31 -10.85
C LEU A 33 -2.58 8.96 -10.78
N ASN A 34 -3.92 8.97 -10.76
CA ASN A 34 -4.71 7.75 -10.77
C ASN A 34 -4.56 6.97 -12.08
N LYS A 35 -4.42 7.66 -13.21
CA LYS A 35 -4.13 7.04 -14.51
C LYS A 35 -2.77 6.34 -14.51
N LEU A 36 -1.73 7.03 -14.03
CA LEU A 36 -0.38 6.45 -13.89
C LEU A 36 -0.35 5.25 -12.94
N LYS A 37 -1.09 5.29 -11.83
CA LYS A 37 -1.20 4.18 -10.88
C LYS A 37 -1.89 2.96 -11.50
N ASN A 38 -2.95 3.18 -12.27
CA ASN A 38 -3.66 2.09 -12.96
C ASN A 38 -2.83 1.48 -14.09
N ASP A 39 -2.09 2.29 -14.85
CA ASP A 39 -1.18 1.81 -15.89
C ASP A 39 -0.02 1.00 -15.29
N TRP A 40 0.49 1.42 -14.12
CA TRP A 40 1.45 0.63 -13.35
C TRP A 40 0.90 -0.72 -12.88
N VAL A 41 -0.31 -0.74 -12.31
CA VAL A 41 -0.97 -1.98 -11.88
C VAL A 41 -1.24 -2.91 -13.07
N LYS A 42 -1.56 -2.35 -14.24
CA LYS A 42 -1.79 -3.10 -15.47
C LYS A 42 -0.48 -3.65 -16.07
N ALA A 43 0.61 -2.88 -16.00
CA ALA A 43 1.95 -3.32 -16.39
C ALA A 43 2.49 -4.44 -15.47
N MET A 44 2.06 -4.47 -14.21
CA MET A 44 2.39 -5.53 -13.26
C MET A 44 1.54 -6.80 -13.41
N ARG A 45 0.45 -6.78 -14.19
CA ARG A 45 -0.33 -7.98 -14.53
C ARG A 45 0.31 -8.71 -15.70
N ARG A 46 1.42 -9.40 -15.45
CA ARG A 46 1.90 -10.43 -16.36
C ARG A 46 1.04 -11.69 -16.25
N PRO A 47 0.85 -12.45 -17.35
CA PRO A 47 0.36 -13.82 -17.23
C PRO A 47 1.30 -14.60 -16.32
N LYS A 48 0.74 -15.48 -15.48
CA LYS A 48 1.52 -16.36 -14.60
C LYS A 48 2.58 -17.10 -15.44
N PRO A 49 3.82 -17.23 -14.95
CA PRO A 49 4.85 -17.97 -15.67
C PRO A 49 4.32 -19.37 -15.99
N ILE A 50 4.33 -19.73 -17.28
CA ILE A 50 3.83 -21.02 -17.78
C ILE A 50 4.80 -22.15 -17.43
N LYS A 51 6.07 -21.81 -17.13
CA LYS A 51 7.11 -22.75 -16.77
C LYS A 51 7.21 -22.89 -15.24
N PRO A 52 7.48 -24.10 -14.71
CA PRO A 52 7.80 -24.27 -13.30
C PRO A 52 8.99 -23.38 -12.95
N ILE A 53 8.84 -22.59 -11.88
CA ILE A 53 9.92 -21.74 -11.34
C ILE A 53 10.96 -22.70 -10.78
N MET A 54 12.05 -22.90 -11.51
CA MET A 54 13.20 -23.64 -11.00
C MET A 54 13.91 -22.79 -9.92
N PRO A 55 14.49 -23.40 -8.88
CA PRO A 55 15.30 -22.64 -7.92
C PRO A 55 16.46 -21.97 -8.64
N LEU A 56 16.72 -20.69 -8.31
CA LEU A 56 17.84 -19.94 -8.86
C LEU A 56 19.15 -20.59 -8.41
N MET A 57 19.82 -21.30 -9.31
CA MET A 57 21.17 -21.77 -9.07
C MET A 57 22.17 -20.63 -9.23
N MET A 58 22.86 -20.29 -8.13
CA MET A 58 23.95 -19.32 -8.11
C MET A 58 25.11 -19.80 -9.00
N GLY A 59 25.79 -18.89 -9.69
CA GLY A 59 26.85 -19.21 -10.66
C GLY A 59 26.38 -19.77 -12.01
N ALA A 60 25.09 -20.07 -12.18
CA ALA A 60 24.56 -20.56 -13.46
C ALA A 60 24.44 -19.45 -14.52
N ILE A 61 24.46 -19.84 -15.79
CA ILE A 61 24.23 -18.93 -16.92
C ILE A 61 22.83 -19.19 -17.45
N TYR A 62 21.95 -18.20 -17.30
CA TYR A 62 20.59 -18.28 -17.81
C TYR A 62 20.43 -17.51 -19.11
N ARG A 63 19.53 -17.98 -19.97
CA ARG A 63 19.05 -17.14 -21.06
C ARG A 63 18.32 -15.94 -20.47
N LYS A 64 18.49 -14.76 -21.05
CA LYS A 64 17.90 -13.50 -20.57
C LYS A 64 16.38 -13.60 -20.31
N THR A 65 15.65 -14.33 -21.14
CA THR A 65 14.21 -14.55 -20.97
C THR A 65 13.90 -15.44 -19.77
N ASP A 66 14.66 -16.51 -19.57
CA ASP A 66 14.44 -17.42 -18.44
C ASP A 66 14.84 -16.73 -17.13
N ALA A 67 15.90 -15.90 -17.13
CA ALA A 67 16.25 -15.06 -15.99
C ALA A 67 15.14 -14.04 -15.63
N GLN A 68 14.42 -13.49 -16.61
CA GLN A 68 13.26 -12.64 -16.37
C GLN A 68 12.14 -13.40 -15.65
N ASP A 69 11.86 -14.62 -16.11
CA ASP A 69 10.79 -15.45 -15.56
C ASP A 69 11.15 -15.94 -14.14
N LEU A 70 12.37 -16.43 -13.94
CA LEU A 70 12.86 -16.94 -12.66
C LEU A 70 12.84 -15.88 -11.55
N LEU A 71 13.16 -14.65 -11.91
CA LEU A 71 13.23 -13.54 -10.95
C LEU A 71 11.93 -12.72 -10.89
N GLY A 72 10.94 -13.04 -11.73
CA GLY A 72 9.72 -12.25 -11.84
C GLY A 72 9.95 -10.82 -12.35
N ILE A 73 11.05 -10.58 -13.07
CA ILE A 73 11.50 -9.24 -13.49
C ILE A 73 10.92 -8.86 -14.85
N GLY A 74 10.39 -7.63 -14.93
CA GLY A 74 9.94 -6.97 -16.16
C GLY A 74 11.00 -6.87 -17.27
N ARG A 75 10.58 -6.90 -18.54
CA ARG A 75 11.48 -6.73 -19.71
C ARG A 75 12.15 -5.35 -19.68
N ASP A 76 11.42 -4.34 -19.23
CA ASP A 76 11.90 -2.96 -19.13
C ASP A 76 12.95 -2.83 -18.04
N LEU A 77 12.72 -3.45 -16.87
CA LEU A 77 13.68 -3.45 -15.77
C LEU A 77 14.96 -4.20 -16.17
N MET A 78 14.85 -5.37 -16.80
CA MET A 78 16.01 -6.09 -17.34
C MET A 78 16.78 -5.26 -18.38
N THR A 79 16.07 -4.48 -19.20
CA THR A 79 16.70 -3.59 -20.19
C THR A 79 17.39 -2.39 -19.52
N ALA A 80 16.79 -1.83 -18.47
CA ALA A 80 17.38 -0.77 -17.67
C ALA A 80 18.65 -1.24 -16.95
N LEU A 81 18.63 -2.44 -16.37
CA LEU A 81 19.80 -3.07 -15.74
C LEU A 81 20.94 -3.25 -16.74
N LYS A 82 20.64 -3.75 -17.94
CA LYS A 82 21.61 -3.87 -19.04
C LYS A 82 22.19 -2.52 -19.43
N ARG A 83 21.34 -1.49 -19.62
CA ARG A 83 21.78 -0.14 -20.02
C ARG A 83 22.68 0.52 -18.98
N LYS A 84 22.41 0.29 -17.70
CA LYS A 84 23.21 0.81 -16.59
C LYS A 84 24.51 0.01 -16.37
N GLY A 85 24.71 -1.10 -17.07
CA GLY A 85 25.89 -1.95 -16.90
C GLY A 85 25.91 -2.77 -15.61
N LEU A 86 24.77 -2.92 -14.93
CA LEU A 86 24.68 -3.71 -13.68
C LEU A 86 24.64 -5.22 -13.95
N ILE A 87 24.34 -5.63 -15.17
CA ILE A 87 24.32 -7.05 -15.57
C ILE A 87 25.17 -7.24 -16.81
N GLU A 88 26.05 -8.25 -16.78
CA GLU A 88 26.83 -8.64 -17.95
C GLU A 88 25.94 -9.51 -18.85
N VAL A 89 25.62 -9.01 -20.05
CA VAL A 89 24.87 -9.78 -21.05
C VAL A 89 25.82 -10.28 -22.12
N ARG A 90 26.04 -11.59 -22.15
CA ARG A 90 26.83 -12.25 -23.19
C ARG A 90 25.94 -12.76 -24.30
N ARG A 91 26.32 -12.48 -25.55
CA ARG A 91 25.60 -12.98 -26.73
C ARG A 91 26.28 -14.24 -27.25
N ILE A 92 25.56 -15.36 -27.29
CA ILE A 92 26.06 -16.65 -27.79
C ILE A 92 25.03 -17.19 -28.78
N GLY A 93 25.45 -17.49 -30.01
CA GLY A 93 24.55 -18.08 -31.03
C GLY A 93 23.28 -17.26 -31.29
N GLY A 94 23.39 -15.93 -31.26
CA GLY A 94 22.26 -15.00 -31.45
C GLY A 94 21.34 -14.82 -30.23
N LYS A 95 21.56 -15.54 -29.13
CA LYS A 95 20.78 -15.43 -27.88
C LYS A 95 21.56 -14.66 -26.82
N ASP A 96 20.83 -13.91 -25.99
CA ASP A 96 21.38 -13.19 -24.84
C ASP A 96 21.35 -14.08 -23.60
N TYR A 97 22.49 -14.15 -22.90
CA TYR A 97 22.70 -14.89 -21.67
C TYR A 97 23.21 -13.97 -20.56
N VAL A 98 22.84 -14.29 -19.32
CA VAL A 98 23.17 -13.51 -18.13
C VAL A 98 23.54 -14.47 -17.00
N LYS A 99 24.54 -14.11 -16.19
CA LYS A 99 24.88 -14.87 -14.98
C LYS A 99 23.87 -14.60 -13.88
N SER A 100 23.50 -15.63 -13.13
CA SER A 100 22.56 -15.52 -11.99
C SER A 100 23.01 -14.47 -10.98
N ASP A 101 24.30 -14.45 -10.67
CA ASP A 101 24.88 -13.62 -9.61
C ASP A 101 24.75 -12.14 -9.95
N ASP A 102 25.01 -11.78 -11.21
CA ASP A 102 24.89 -10.40 -11.69
C ASP A 102 23.45 -9.91 -11.58
N VAL A 103 22.47 -10.74 -11.95
CA VAL A 103 21.06 -10.33 -11.86
C VAL A 103 20.59 -10.23 -10.42
N TRP A 104 21.02 -11.15 -9.55
CA TRP A 104 20.70 -11.11 -8.13
C TRP A 104 21.27 -9.86 -7.46
N ASN A 105 22.55 -9.58 -7.69
CA ASN A 105 23.23 -8.40 -7.17
C ASN A 105 22.59 -7.12 -7.71
N ALA A 106 22.31 -7.06 -9.01
CA ALA A 106 21.63 -5.94 -9.62
C ALA A 106 20.22 -5.71 -9.04
N MET A 107 19.51 -6.77 -8.68
CA MET A 107 18.19 -6.67 -8.03
C MET A 107 18.31 -6.09 -6.61
N GLN A 108 19.33 -6.50 -5.84
CA GLN A 108 19.61 -5.89 -4.54
C GLN A 108 19.99 -4.42 -4.67
N SER A 109 20.80 -4.07 -5.68
CA SER A 109 21.16 -2.68 -5.98
C SER A 109 19.96 -1.84 -6.41
N VAL A 110 18.99 -2.40 -7.15
CA VAL A 110 17.76 -1.69 -7.51
C VAL A 110 16.85 -1.49 -6.30
N ASN A 111 16.74 -2.48 -5.42
CA ASN A 111 15.98 -2.33 -4.17
C ASN A 111 16.57 -1.20 -3.32
N SER A 112 17.90 -1.16 -3.17
CA SER A 112 18.61 -0.10 -2.44
C SER A 112 18.55 1.27 -3.14
N MET A 113 18.66 1.34 -4.48
CA MET A 113 18.53 2.60 -5.24
C MET A 113 17.09 3.15 -5.31
N SER A 114 16.07 2.31 -5.11
CA SER A 114 14.66 2.72 -5.10
C SER A 114 14.29 3.54 -3.86
N GLY A 115 15.23 3.83 -2.94
CA GLY A 115 14.90 4.39 -1.63
C GLY A 115 14.00 3.45 -0.80
N LYS A 116 13.87 2.20 -1.24
CA LYS A 116 13.52 1.08 -0.39
C LYS A 116 14.83 0.46 0.07
N GLU A 117 15.64 1.27 0.77
CA GLU A 117 16.38 0.71 1.88
C GLU A 117 15.38 -0.22 2.57
N THR A 118 15.70 -1.49 2.71
CA THR A 118 15.00 -2.30 3.70
C THR A 118 15.25 -1.55 5.00
N PRO A 119 14.26 -0.82 5.59
CA PRO A 119 14.36 -0.63 7.01
C PRO A 119 14.43 -2.05 7.53
N MET A 120 15.38 -2.32 8.42
CA MET A 120 15.13 -3.37 9.38
C MET A 120 13.86 -2.90 10.13
N LEU A 121 12.70 -3.34 9.63
CA LEU A 121 11.33 -3.04 10.06
C LEU A 121 10.95 -1.54 10.16
N THR A 122 10.05 -1.08 9.28
CA THR A 122 8.88 -0.22 9.60
C THR A 122 8.22 0.27 8.30
N GLY A 123 6.98 -0.13 8.02
CA GLY A 123 6.16 0.55 7.00
C GLY A 123 5.85 -0.18 5.70
N SER A 124 5.92 -1.51 5.62
CA SER A 124 4.80 -2.17 4.92
C SER A 124 3.59 -1.83 5.77
N GLU A 125 2.63 -1.06 5.28
CA GLU A 125 1.35 -0.85 5.97
C GLU A 125 0.75 -2.22 6.26
N SER A 126 1.09 -2.81 7.41
CA SER A 126 0.63 -4.12 7.80
C SER A 126 -0.84 -3.93 8.12
N VAL A 127 -1.67 -4.34 7.15
CA VAL A 127 -3.10 -4.19 7.25
C VAL A 127 -3.66 -5.40 7.98
N PHE A 128 -3.85 -5.26 9.28
CA PHE A 128 -4.43 -6.26 10.15
C PHE A 128 -5.91 -6.46 9.85
N THR A 129 -6.33 -7.73 9.84
CA THR A 129 -7.74 -8.10 9.98
C THR A 129 -8.23 -7.85 11.40
N GLU A 130 -9.54 -7.90 11.62
CA GLU A 130 -10.13 -7.74 12.95
C GLU A 130 -9.59 -8.75 13.97
N ALA A 131 -9.40 -10.01 13.57
CA ALA A 131 -8.84 -11.05 14.44
C ALA A 131 -7.36 -10.80 14.78
N GLU A 132 -6.56 -10.43 13.78
CA GLU A 132 -5.14 -10.12 14.00
C GLU A 132 -4.95 -8.84 14.83
N ALA A 133 -5.79 -7.82 14.61
CA ALA A 133 -5.80 -6.59 15.39
C ALA A 133 -6.18 -6.85 16.86
N ALA A 134 -7.18 -7.69 17.10
CA ALA A 134 -7.58 -8.10 18.44
C ALA A 134 -6.45 -8.87 19.16
N ALA A 135 -5.78 -9.78 18.44
CA ALA A 135 -4.61 -10.49 18.96
C ALA A 135 -3.45 -9.55 19.29
N TYR A 136 -3.18 -8.56 18.41
CA TYR A 136 -2.14 -7.55 18.62
C TYR A 136 -2.42 -6.70 19.88
N LEU A 137 -3.68 -6.30 20.07
CA LEU A 137 -4.13 -5.53 21.24
C LEU A 137 -4.36 -6.40 22.49
N ARG A 138 -4.21 -7.73 22.38
CA ARG A 138 -4.51 -8.70 23.45
C ARG A 138 -5.93 -8.56 24.03
N ILE A 139 -6.91 -8.25 23.17
CA ILE A 139 -8.32 -8.17 23.54
C ILE A 139 -9.15 -9.18 22.74
N LYS A 140 -10.38 -9.45 23.20
CA LYS A 140 -11.32 -10.29 22.45
C LYS A 140 -11.79 -9.54 21.19
N PRO A 141 -12.00 -10.21 20.04
CA PRO A 141 -12.52 -9.57 18.82
C PRO A 141 -13.85 -8.84 19.04
N ARG A 142 -14.71 -9.39 19.90
CA ARG A 142 -15.98 -8.76 20.29
C ARG A 142 -15.76 -7.40 20.98
N THR A 143 -14.77 -7.31 21.85
CA THR A 143 -14.39 -6.05 22.52
C THR A 143 -13.86 -5.04 21.52
N LEU A 144 -13.04 -5.46 20.55
CA LEU A 144 -12.57 -4.60 19.46
C LEU A 144 -13.75 -4.04 18.63
N ALA A 145 -14.75 -4.86 18.34
CA ALA A 145 -15.96 -4.44 17.63
C ALA A 145 -16.78 -3.41 18.43
N GLU A 146 -16.91 -3.60 19.75
CA GLU A 146 -17.58 -2.65 20.65
C GLU A 146 -16.84 -1.30 20.72
N GLU A 147 -15.51 -1.33 20.82
CA GLU A 147 -14.68 -0.12 20.82
C GLU A 147 -14.73 0.63 19.49
N ARG A 148 -14.90 -0.10 18.37
CA ARG A 148 -15.19 0.51 17.07
C ARG A 148 -16.57 1.16 17.04
N LEU A 149 -17.60 0.50 17.56
CA LEU A 149 -18.97 1.06 17.62
C LEU A 149 -19.03 2.31 18.51
N ARG A 150 -18.22 2.36 19.57
CA ARG A 150 -18.03 3.54 20.42
C ARG A 150 -17.21 4.66 19.77
N GLY A 151 -16.62 4.41 18.59
CA GLY A 151 -15.80 5.37 17.86
C GLY A 151 -14.39 5.57 18.42
N ARG A 152 -13.93 4.70 19.33
CA ARG A 152 -12.58 4.81 19.94
C ARG A 152 -11.47 4.37 19.00
N ILE A 153 -11.76 3.36 18.17
CA ILE A 153 -10.87 2.92 17.09
C ILE A 153 -11.57 3.11 15.75
N THR A 154 -10.97 3.93 14.88
CA THR A 154 -11.45 4.11 13.51
C THR A 154 -10.77 3.05 12.64
N PRO A 155 -11.49 2.30 11.78
CA PRO A 155 -10.87 1.39 10.84
C PRO A 155 -10.29 2.14 9.64
N PHE A 156 -9.18 1.65 9.09
CA PHE A 156 -8.56 2.22 7.90
C PHE A 156 -9.42 2.01 6.66
N ARG A 157 -9.98 0.80 6.52
CA ARG A 157 -10.83 0.45 5.38
C ARG A 157 -11.91 -0.53 5.77
N ILE A 158 -13.11 -0.27 5.27
CA ILE A 158 -14.25 -1.18 5.36
C ILE A 158 -14.63 -1.54 3.93
N VAL A 159 -14.51 -2.83 3.56
CA VAL A 159 -14.96 -3.35 2.27
C VAL A 159 -15.97 -4.46 2.54
N GLY A 160 -17.26 -4.11 2.49
CA GLY A 160 -18.34 -5.01 2.91
C GLY A 160 -18.16 -5.42 4.37
N ASN A 161 -18.08 -6.73 4.62
CA ASN A 161 -17.87 -7.30 5.97
C ASN A 161 -16.39 -7.42 6.36
N ARG A 162 -15.45 -6.92 5.54
CA ARG A 162 -14.01 -7.00 5.84
C ARG A 162 -13.54 -5.67 6.39
N ILE A 163 -13.17 -5.69 7.67
CA ILE A 163 -12.60 -4.55 8.38
C ILE A 163 -11.09 -4.70 8.43
N ARG A 164 -10.39 -3.60 8.17
CA ARG A 164 -8.94 -3.54 8.05
C ARG A 164 -8.40 -2.40 8.90
N TYR A 165 -7.38 -2.70 9.69
CA TYR A 165 -6.69 -1.77 10.58
C TYR A 165 -5.23 -1.67 10.18
N THR A 166 -4.66 -0.47 10.28
CA THR A 166 -3.20 -0.31 10.15
C THR A 166 -2.54 -0.41 11.52
N GLU A 167 -1.26 -0.76 11.53
CA GLU A 167 -0.46 -0.82 12.75
C GLU A 167 -0.49 0.50 13.53
N GLU A 168 -0.34 1.62 12.83
CA GLU A 168 -0.35 2.97 13.42
C GLU A 168 -1.64 3.25 14.21
N MET A 169 -2.79 2.77 13.72
CA MET A 169 -4.07 2.93 14.41
C MET A 169 -4.13 2.12 15.70
N LEU A 170 -3.59 0.90 15.70
CA LEU A 170 -3.53 0.04 16.87
C LEU A 170 -2.57 0.62 17.92
N ILE A 171 -1.40 1.10 17.48
CA ILE A 171 -0.44 1.79 18.36
C ILE A 171 -1.06 3.05 18.96
N ARG A 172 -1.71 3.88 18.14
CA ARG A 172 -2.40 5.09 18.62
C ARG A 172 -3.50 4.75 19.63
N TYR A 173 -4.22 3.66 19.42
CA TYR A 173 -5.20 3.17 20.38
C TYR A 173 -4.56 2.77 21.71
N LEU A 174 -3.45 2.01 21.69
CA LEU A 174 -2.69 1.64 22.89
C LEU A 174 -2.12 2.85 23.65
N GLN A 175 -1.67 3.88 22.93
CA GLN A 175 -1.16 5.11 23.55
C GLN A 175 -2.24 5.87 24.33
N ASN A 176 -3.47 5.90 23.80
CA ASN A 176 -4.60 6.58 24.46
C ASN A 176 -5.27 5.74 25.54
N HIS A 177 -5.11 4.41 25.47
CA HIS A 177 -5.66 3.45 26.42
C HIS A 177 -4.60 2.42 26.76
N PRO A 178 -3.64 2.76 27.66
CA PRO A 178 -2.71 1.77 28.18
C PRO A 178 -3.54 0.63 28.76
N LEU A 179 -3.28 -0.60 28.28
CA LEU A 179 -4.05 -1.79 28.63
C LEU A 179 -4.13 -1.88 30.16
N ASN A 180 -5.32 -1.64 30.70
CA ASN A 180 -5.58 -1.85 32.10
C ASN A 180 -5.58 -3.36 32.29
N GLU A 181 -4.50 -3.92 32.84
CA GLU A 181 -4.18 -5.36 33.00
C GLU A 181 -5.26 -6.23 33.69
N LYS A 182 -6.39 -5.65 34.09
CA LYS A 182 -7.45 -6.28 34.89
C LYS A 182 -8.42 -7.21 34.13
N GLN A 183 -8.11 -7.68 32.92
CA GLN A 183 -9.04 -8.56 32.16
C GLN A 183 -8.53 -9.99 31.92
N SER A 184 -7.44 -10.40 32.57
CA SER A 184 -6.94 -11.79 32.54
C SER A 184 -7.38 -12.63 33.73
N SER A 185 -8.13 -12.09 34.69
CA SER A 185 -8.46 -12.74 35.96
C SER A 185 -9.92 -13.23 36.04
N ASP A 186 -10.45 -13.82 34.97
CA ASP A 186 -11.73 -14.53 35.05
C ASP A 186 -11.74 -15.71 34.07
N GLY A 187 -11.60 -16.91 34.63
CA GLY A 187 -11.59 -18.17 33.91
C GLY A 187 -10.71 -19.24 34.56
N GLY A 188 -10.75 -19.36 35.89
CA GLY A 188 -10.32 -20.60 36.53
C GLY A 188 -11.19 -21.77 36.05
N PRO A 189 -10.63 -22.98 35.85
CA PRO A 189 -11.44 -24.16 35.61
C PRO A 189 -12.18 -24.48 36.91
N ASN A 190 -13.49 -24.23 36.94
CA ASN A 190 -14.37 -24.92 37.89
C ASN A 190 -14.68 -26.29 37.29
N GLU A 191 -14.14 -27.31 37.97
CA GLU A 191 -14.55 -28.73 38.05
C GLU A 191 -14.74 -29.54 36.75
#